data_AF-A0A6N7YWS8-F1
#
_entry.id   AF-A0A6N7YWS8-F1
#
_cell.length_a   1.000
_cell.length_b   1.000
_cell.length_c   1.000
_cell.angle_alpha   90.00
_cell.angle_beta   90.00
_cell.angle_gamma   90.00
#
_symmetry.space_group_name_H-M   'P 1'
#
loop_
_entity.id
_entity.type
_entity.pdbx_description
1 polymer ?
#
loop_
_entity_poly.entity_id
_entity_poly.type
_entity_poly.pdbx_seq_one_letter_code
_entity_poly.pdbx_strand_id
1 'polypeptide(L)'
;MDSSDTAFSNALRAAIARSGLSLDRLQARIQANGIPVSVTALSYWQSGKRQPERRNSLSAVRVLEDILGLRPGELLSLLPPPRPRGTARRRPEPVNFPLEALQALLERIGAPHALEQQHQLNLASLHDRCEIAEDGGQRSMTSRAVFQSTADGQDRWLLVYDHGGADPPRLHALRNCQAGRVEVDVEHGLTAAVLIFDRTIDRGETHLIEYTLTNGGPPYPECANTYYREFRRPVREYLLEIQFDAAPGLCWQYARTDDADEKRDLQLDGTGGVHAVALDFGPGVFGIEWR
;
A
#
# COMPACT_ATOMS: atom_id res chain seq x y z
N MET A 1 -39.68 -7.59 13.81
CA MET A 1 -38.86 -8.08 14.95
C MET A 1 -37.65 -8.74 14.32
N ASP A 2 -36.63 -7.95 14.01
CA ASP A 2 -35.57 -8.33 13.07
C ASP A 2 -34.24 -8.32 13.83
N SER A 3 -33.90 -9.47 14.41
CA SER A 3 -32.63 -9.69 15.10
C SER A 3 -31.86 -10.71 14.29
N SER A 4 -30.98 -10.25 13.40
CA SER A 4 -29.95 -11.09 12.80
C SER A 4 -28.93 -11.43 13.89
N ASP A 5 -29.29 -12.35 14.79
CA ASP A 5 -28.39 -12.81 15.84
C ASP A 5 -27.34 -13.74 15.22
N THR A 6 -26.10 -13.32 15.28
CA THR A 6 -24.96 -14.01 14.67
C THR A 6 -24.13 -14.70 15.74
N ALA A 7 -23.35 -15.73 15.36
CA ALA A 7 -22.48 -16.44 16.30
C ALA A 7 -21.55 -15.46 17.05
N PHE A 8 -21.01 -14.48 16.33
CA PHE A 8 -20.23 -13.38 16.90
C PHE A 8 -21.02 -12.52 17.89
N SER A 9 -22.22 -12.01 17.54
CA SER A 9 -22.99 -11.13 18.43
C SER A 9 -23.41 -11.84 19.72
N ASN A 10 -23.73 -13.13 19.63
CA ASN A 10 -24.05 -13.96 20.78
C ASN A 10 -22.85 -14.17 21.71
N ALA A 11 -21.71 -14.57 21.16
CA ALA A 11 -20.49 -14.78 21.94
C ALA A 11 -20.00 -13.48 22.59
N LEU A 12 -20.05 -12.37 21.85
CA LEU A 12 -19.70 -11.04 22.34
C LEU A 12 -20.61 -10.62 23.50
N ARG A 13 -21.93 -10.77 23.34
CA ARG A 13 -22.90 -10.41 24.39
C ARG A 13 -22.69 -11.23 25.66
N ALA A 14 -22.42 -12.53 25.52
CA ALA A 14 -22.14 -13.43 26.65
C ALA A 14 -20.82 -13.06 27.36
N ALA A 15 -19.76 -12.76 26.61
CA ALA A 15 -18.46 -12.37 27.16
C ALA A 15 -18.54 -11.04 27.93
N ILE A 16 -19.25 -10.04 27.38
CA ILE A 16 -19.48 -8.77 28.06
C ILE A 16 -20.27 -8.97 29.35
N ALA A 17 -21.36 -9.75 29.30
CA ALA A 17 -22.18 -10.04 30.49
C ALA A 17 -21.37 -10.71 31.61
N ARG A 18 -20.46 -11.64 31.26
CA ARG A 18 -19.57 -12.31 32.22
C ARG A 18 -18.51 -11.36 32.80
N SER A 19 -18.03 -10.40 32.02
CA SER A 19 -17.02 -9.43 32.48
C SER A 19 -17.58 -8.36 33.43
N GLY A 20 -18.89 -8.10 33.39
CA GLY A 20 -19.53 -7.01 34.15
C GLY A 20 -19.14 -5.60 33.70
N LEU A 21 -18.47 -5.44 32.56
CA LEU A 21 -18.05 -4.14 32.03
C LEU A 21 -19.18 -3.48 31.22
N SER A 22 -19.38 -2.16 31.41
CA SER A 22 -20.23 -1.36 30.54
C SER A 22 -19.55 -1.11 29.18
N LEU A 23 -20.34 -0.81 28.14
CA LEU A 23 -19.80 -0.50 26.82
C LEU A 23 -18.88 0.73 26.84
N ASP A 24 -19.18 1.75 27.64
CA ASP A 24 -18.31 2.92 27.82
C ASP A 24 -16.95 2.55 28.43
N ARG A 25 -16.93 1.62 29.41
CA ARG A 25 -15.69 1.14 30.00
C ARG A 25 -14.88 0.28 29.03
N LEU A 26 -15.54 -0.51 28.21
CA LEU A 26 -14.88 -1.27 27.14
C LEU A 26 -14.27 -0.32 26.10
N GLN A 27 -15.03 0.67 25.65
CA GLN A 27 -14.56 1.69 24.72
C GLN A 27 -13.33 2.41 25.26
N ALA A 28 -13.37 2.90 26.51
CA ALA A 28 -12.25 3.61 27.12
C ALA A 28 -10.99 2.74 27.20
N ARG A 29 -11.13 1.45 27.52
CA ARG A 29 -9.99 0.51 27.56
C ARG A 29 -9.44 0.18 26.18
N ILE A 30 -10.28 0.06 25.16
CA ILE A 30 -9.83 -0.14 23.77
C ILE A 30 -9.11 1.11 23.25
N GLN A 31 -9.63 2.30 23.56
CA GLN A 31 -8.97 3.56 23.21
C GLN A 31 -7.65 3.76 23.94
N ALA A 32 -7.53 3.32 25.19
CA ALA A 32 -6.25 3.32 25.92
C ALA A 32 -5.18 2.41 25.27
N ASN A 33 -5.59 1.45 24.43
CA ASN A 33 -4.71 0.64 23.59
C ASN A 33 -4.48 1.25 22.20
N GLY A 34 -4.81 2.54 22.00
CA GLY A 34 -4.58 3.27 20.75
C GLY A 34 -5.56 2.97 19.63
N ILE A 35 -6.65 2.24 19.88
CA ILE A 35 -7.61 1.86 18.84
C ILE A 35 -8.90 2.68 18.98
N PRO A 36 -9.24 3.55 18.01
CA PRO A 36 -10.48 4.31 18.07
C PRO A 36 -11.68 3.41 17.79
N VAL A 37 -12.59 3.31 18.76
CA VAL A 37 -13.90 2.67 18.60
C VAL A 37 -14.96 3.52 19.30
N SER A 38 -16.19 3.54 18.77
CA SER A 38 -17.33 4.23 19.38
C SER A 38 -18.22 3.26 20.15
N VAL A 39 -18.90 3.75 21.19
CA VAL A 39 -19.91 2.98 21.94
C VAL A 39 -21.02 2.49 21.02
N THR A 40 -21.42 3.30 20.03
CA THR A 40 -22.42 2.94 19.02
C THR A 40 -21.99 1.74 18.18
N ALA A 41 -20.71 1.65 17.80
CA ALA A 41 -20.18 0.51 17.07
C ALA A 41 -20.24 -0.77 17.93
N LEU A 42 -19.83 -0.70 19.20
CA LEU A 42 -19.91 -1.82 20.14
C LEU A 42 -21.37 -2.28 20.36
N SER A 43 -22.31 -1.34 20.45
CA SER A 43 -23.74 -1.64 20.56
C SER A 43 -24.30 -2.34 19.30
N TYR A 44 -23.87 -1.91 18.11
CA TYR A 44 -24.25 -2.57 16.86
C TYR A 44 -23.66 -3.97 16.70
N TRP A 45 -22.44 -4.20 17.22
CA TRP A 45 -21.83 -5.52 17.28
C TRP A 45 -22.58 -6.45 18.24
N GLN A 46 -22.92 -5.95 19.43
CA GLN A 46 -23.67 -6.73 20.42
C GLN A 46 -25.09 -7.07 19.96
N SER A 47 -25.74 -6.19 19.21
CA SER A 47 -27.09 -6.42 18.67
C SER A 47 -27.12 -7.21 17.36
N GLY A 48 -25.96 -7.53 16.78
CA GLY A 48 -25.88 -8.23 15.50
C GLY A 48 -26.28 -7.38 14.28
N LYS A 49 -26.61 -6.09 14.48
CA LYS A 49 -26.97 -5.15 13.40
C LYS A 49 -25.82 -4.86 12.45
N ARG A 50 -24.58 -4.92 12.95
CA ARG A 50 -23.34 -4.85 12.16
C ARG A 50 -22.31 -5.79 12.75
N GLN A 51 -21.42 -6.29 11.91
CA GLN A 51 -20.23 -7.02 12.35
C GLN A 51 -18.97 -6.20 12.04
N PRO A 52 -17.90 -6.39 12.82
CA PRO A 52 -16.59 -5.83 12.51
C PRO A 52 -16.01 -6.49 11.25
N GLU A 53 -15.87 -5.71 10.18
CA GLU A 53 -15.31 -6.15 8.90
C GLU A 53 -13.99 -5.42 8.56
N ARG A 54 -13.87 -4.15 8.98
CA ARG A 54 -12.71 -3.29 8.67
C ARG A 54 -11.51 -3.61 9.56
N ARG A 55 -10.30 -3.34 9.08
CA ARG A 55 -9.04 -3.58 9.80
C ARG A 55 -9.03 -2.98 11.22
N ASN A 56 -9.38 -1.70 11.37
CA ASN A 56 -9.43 -1.06 12.70
C ASN A 56 -10.48 -1.70 13.62
N SER A 57 -11.60 -2.17 13.06
CA SER A 57 -12.62 -2.90 13.81
C SER A 57 -12.16 -4.30 14.21
N LEU A 58 -11.43 -5.01 13.35
CA LEU A 58 -10.81 -6.30 13.66
C LEU A 58 -9.72 -6.17 14.72
N SER A 59 -8.89 -5.13 14.66
CA SER A 59 -7.92 -4.81 15.72
C SER A 59 -8.61 -4.50 17.04
N ALA A 60 -9.74 -3.78 17.01
CA ALA A 60 -10.56 -3.55 18.20
C ALA A 60 -11.12 -4.86 18.79
N VAL A 61 -11.51 -5.84 17.96
CA VAL A 61 -11.95 -7.17 18.44
C VAL A 61 -10.82 -7.92 19.14
N ARG A 62 -9.57 -7.84 18.64
CA ARG A 62 -8.42 -8.48 19.30
C ARG A 62 -8.19 -7.95 20.71
N VAL A 63 -8.14 -6.62 20.84
CA VAL A 63 -8.00 -5.98 22.16
C VAL A 63 -9.19 -6.29 23.06
N LEU A 64 -10.38 -6.43 22.47
CA LEU A 64 -11.57 -6.82 23.22
C LEU A 64 -11.49 -8.25 23.77
N GLU A 65 -10.96 -9.21 23.01
CA GLU A 65 -10.70 -10.58 23.49
C GLU A 65 -9.79 -10.56 24.72
N ASP A 66 -8.71 -9.77 24.69
CA ASP A 66 -7.79 -9.59 25.81
C ASP A 66 -8.48 -8.96 27.03
N ILE A 67 -9.25 -7.88 26.83
CA ILE A 67 -9.98 -7.19 27.91
C ILE A 67 -11.02 -8.11 28.56
N LEU A 68 -11.66 -8.98 27.77
CA LEU A 68 -12.71 -9.89 28.22
C LEU A 68 -12.17 -11.24 28.71
N GLY A 69 -10.83 -11.44 28.70
CA GLY A 69 -10.19 -12.68 29.13
C GLY A 69 -10.55 -13.88 28.27
N LEU A 70 -10.79 -13.66 26.97
CA LEU A 70 -11.05 -14.71 25.99
C LEU A 70 -9.74 -15.25 25.44
N ARG A 71 -9.78 -16.44 24.82
CA ARG A 71 -8.63 -16.94 24.07
C ARG A 71 -8.40 -16.05 22.83
N PRO A 72 -7.15 -15.78 22.43
CA PRO A 72 -6.87 -15.04 21.20
C PRO A 72 -7.55 -15.70 20.00
N GLY A 73 -8.31 -14.92 19.25
CA GLY A 73 -9.05 -15.36 18.06
C GLY A 73 -10.42 -16.02 18.32
N GLU A 74 -10.88 -16.11 19.58
CA GLU A 74 -12.15 -16.75 19.93
C GLU A 74 -13.37 -16.02 19.35
N LEU A 75 -13.42 -14.69 19.38
CA LEU A 75 -14.46 -13.89 18.73
C LEU A 75 -14.19 -13.72 17.24
N LEU A 76 -12.93 -13.53 16.85
CA LEU A 76 -12.56 -13.37 15.44
C LEU A 76 -12.93 -14.59 14.59
N SER A 77 -12.77 -15.80 15.11
CA SER A 77 -13.13 -17.04 14.41
C SER A 77 -14.64 -17.20 14.15
N LEU A 78 -15.48 -16.45 14.88
CA LEU A 78 -16.93 -16.44 14.72
C LEU A 78 -17.42 -15.40 13.70
N LEU A 79 -16.52 -14.56 13.20
CA LEU A 79 -16.80 -13.70 12.06
C LEU A 79 -16.75 -14.56 10.79
N PRO A 80 -17.67 -14.34 9.84
CA PRO A 80 -17.59 -15.01 8.55
C PRO A 80 -16.22 -14.70 7.91
N PRO A 81 -15.58 -15.67 7.22
CA PRO A 81 -14.35 -15.41 6.49
C PRO A 81 -14.60 -14.20 5.57
N PRO A 82 -13.62 -13.27 5.44
CA PRO A 82 -13.81 -12.05 4.68
C PRO A 82 -14.36 -12.43 3.31
N ARG A 83 -15.63 -12.10 3.08
CA ARG A 83 -16.27 -12.38 1.80
C ARG A 83 -15.41 -11.66 0.76
N PRO A 84 -14.98 -12.32 -0.33
CA PRO A 84 -14.46 -11.61 -1.48
C PRO A 84 -15.63 -10.82 -2.06
N ARG A 85 -15.89 -9.65 -1.49
CA ARG A 85 -16.90 -8.74 -2.01
C ARG A 85 -16.38 -8.26 -3.35
N GLY A 86 -17.23 -8.47 -4.35
CA GLY A 86 -16.93 -8.31 -5.76
C GLY A 86 -16.28 -6.98 -6.06
N THR A 87 -15.44 -7.02 -7.10
CA THR A 87 -14.96 -5.89 -7.91
C THR A 87 -15.37 -4.56 -7.30
N ALA A 88 -14.54 -4.09 -6.37
CA ALA A 88 -14.65 -2.74 -5.87
C ALA A 88 -14.85 -1.85 -7.09
N ARG A 89 -15.95 -1.08 -7.11
CA ARG A 89 -16.08 0.04 -8.02
C ARG A 89 -14.93 0.97 -7.67
N ARG A 90 -13.81 0.73 -8.34
CA ARG A 90 -12.62 1.56 -8.43
C ARG A 90 -13.16 2.96 -8.57
N ARG A 91 -12.96 3.82 -7.57
CA ARG A 91 -12.98 5.25 -7.87
C ARG A 91 -11.74 5.41 -8.75
N PRO A 92 -11.88 5.63 -10.07
CA PRO A 92 -10.71 5.86 -10.88
C PRO A 92 -10.31 7.30 -10.55
N GLU A 93 -9.48 7.49 -9.54
CA GLU A 93 -8.48 8.54 -9.73
C GLU A 93 -7.55 8.02 -10.83
N PRO A 94 -7.29 8.83 -11.86
CA PRO A 94 -6.83 8.32 -13.12
C PRO A 94 -5.45 7.72 -12.88
N VAL A 95 -5.33 6.44 -13.21
CA VAL A 95 -4.11 6.01 -13.86
C VAL A 95 -3.91 7.04 -14.98
N ASN A 96 -2.81 7.81 -14.98
CA ASN A 96 -2.61 8.91 -15.95
C ASN A 96 -2.62 8.42 -17.41
N PHE A 97 -2.66 7.12 -17.61
CA PHE A 97 -2.63 6.44 -18.88
C PHE A 97 -3.82 5.46 -19.02
N PRO A 98 -4.34 5.27 -20.25
CA PRO A 98 -5.39 4.29 -20.54
C PRO A 98 -4.98 2.85 -20.16
N LEU A 99 -5.93 2.04 -19.72
CA LEU A 99 -5.67 0.63 -19.38
C LEU A 99 -5.25 -0.16 -20.63
N GLU A 100 -5.80 0.20 -21.78
CA GLU A 100 -5.52 -0.39 -23.08
C GLU A 100 -4.06 -0.14 -23.49
N ALA A 101 -3.53 1.05 -23.21
CA ALA A 101 -2.12 1.38 -23.44
C ALA A 101 -1.19 0.51 -22.59
N LEU A 102 -1.52 0.35 -21.30
CA LEU A 102 -0.79 -0.57 -20.44
C LEU A 102 -0.86 -2.02 -20.95
N GLN A 103 -2.02 -2.49 -21.39
CA GLN A 103 -2.19 -3.84 -21.89
C GLN A 103 -1.36 -4.10 -23.16
N ALA A 104 -1.39 -3.19 -24.13
CA ALA A 104 -0.56 -3.26 -25.33
C ALA A 104 0.94 -3.26 -25.00
N LEU A 105 1.35 -2.49 -23.99
CA LEU A 105 2.73 -2.45 -23.52
C LEU A 105 3.15 -3.78 -22.86
N LEU A 106 2.25 -4.39 -22.07
CA LEU A 106 2.49 -5.69 -21.44
C LEU A 106 2.51 -6.84 -22.46
N GLU A 107 1.75 -6.75 -23.55
CA GLU A 107 1.86 -7.68 -24.67
C GLU A 107 3.24 -7.63 -25.32
N ARG A 108 3.74 -6.42 -25.62
CA ARG A 108 5.08 -6.22 -26.20
C ARG A 108 6.18 -6.74 -25.30
N ILE A 109 6.02 -6.61 -23.98
CA ILE A 109 7.01 -7.10 -23.02
C ILE A 109 6.96 -8.62 -22.79
N GLY A 110 6.00 -9.31 -23.40
CA GLY A 110 5.81 -10.76 -23.27
C GLY A 110 5.08 -11.18 -22.00
N ALA A 111 4.33 -10.27 -21.38
CA ALA A 111 3.57 -10.52 -20.15
C ALA A 111 2.08 -10.11 -20.27
N PRO A 112 1.35 -10.59 -21.30
CA PRO A 112 -0.02 -10.14 -21.60
C PRO A 112 -1.01 -10.36 -20.46
N HIS A 113 -0.82 -11.43 -19.68
CA HIS A 113 -1.69 -11.80 -18.57
C HIS A 113 -1.22 -11.27 -17.22
N ALA A 114 -0.23 -10.38 -17.18
CA ALA A 114 0.35 -9.88 -15.93
C ALA A 114 -0.66 -9.17 -15.02
N LEU A 115 -1.73 -8.60 -15.58
CA LEU A 115 -2.80 -7.96 -14.80
C LEU A 115 -3.85 -8.97 -14.29
N GLU A 116 -3.96 -10.14 -14.94
CA GLU A 116 -4.98 -11.16 -14.69
C GLU A 116 -4.47 -12.28 -13.77
N GLN A 117 -3.18 -12.61 -13.89
CA GLN A 117 -2.55 -13.65 -13.08
C GLN A 117 -2.56 -13.26 -11.59
N GLN A 118 -2.87 -14.23 -10.73
CA GLN A 118 -2.58 -14.08 -9.31
C GLN A 118 -1.08 -13.87 -9.16
N HIS A 119 -0.67 -12.67 -8.74
CA HIS A 119 0.73 -12.38 -8.50
C HIS A 119 1.28 -13.32 -7.45
N GLN A 120 2.35 -14.02 -7.82
CA GLN A 120 3.02 -15.00 -6.98
C GLN A 120 4.13 -14.36 -6.14
N LEU A 121 4.24 -13.02 -6.17
CA LEU A 121 5.17 -12.23 -5.40
C LEU A 121 4.39 -11.21 -4.56
N ASN A 122 4.53 -11.30 -3.24
CA ASN A 122 4.09 -10.28 -2.30
C ASN A 122 5.20 -9.25 -2.13
N LEU A 123 4.88 -7.96 -2.25
CA LEU A 123 5.81 -6.89 -1.90
C LEU A 123 5.83 -6.74 -0.37
N ALA A 124 6.88 -7.27 0.26
CA ALA A 124 7.05 -7.25 1.70
C ALA A 124 7.50 -5.86 2.16
N SER A 125 8.54 -5.30 1.55
CA SER A 125 9.00 -3.95 1.83
C SER A 125 9.38 -3.26 0.53
N LEU A 126 9.06 -1.97 0.42
CA LEU A 126 9.52 -1.10 -0.64
C LEU A 126 10.11 0.16 -0.02
N HIS A 127 11.31 0.51 -0.43
CA HIS A 127 11.92 1.79 -0.11
C HIS A 127 12.25 2.52 -1.40
N ASP A 128 11.60 3.66 -1.61
CA ASP A 128 11.85 4.57 -2.70
C ASP A 128 12.60 5.81 -2.19
N ARG A 129 13.73 6.15 -2.81
CA ARG A 129 14.48 7.39 -2.59
C ARG A 129 14.46 8.24 -3.85
N CYS A 130 13.83 9.40 -3.76
CA CYS A 130 13.71 10.39 -4.84
C CYS A 130 14.73 11.51 -4.67
N GLU A 131 15.28 11.98 -5.78
CA GLU A 131 16.12 13.18 -5.82
C GLU A 131 15.44 14.24 -6.68
N ILE A 132 15.17 15.39 -6.06
CA ILE A 132 14.56 16.56 -6.70
C ILE A 132 15.65 17.63 -6.86
N ALA A 133 15.92 18.00 -8.11
CA ALA A 133 16.94 18.97 -8.46
C ALA A 133 16.52 20.41 -8.13
N GLU A 134 17.47 21.35 -8.19
CA GLU A 134 17.23 22.78 -7.91
C GLU A 134 16.15 23.41 -8.80
N ASP A 135 15.96 22.89 -10.03
CA ASP A 135 14.89 23.31 -10.94
C ASP A 135 13.50 22.74 -10.58
N GLY A 136 13.39 22.00 -9.47
CA GLY A 136 12.18 21.32 -9.01
C GLY A 136 11.84 20.03 -9.77
N GLY A 137 12.65 19.65 -10.76
CA GLY A 137 12.43 18.44 -11.55
C GLY A 137 12.98 17.19 -10.87
N GLN A 138 12.38 16.03 -11.17
CA GLN A 138 12.84 14.76 -10.65
C GLN A 138 14.11 14.32 -11.39
N ARG A 139 15.25 14.26 -10.69
CA ARG A 139 16.53 13.76 -11.24
C ARG A 139 16.54 12.25 -11.34
N SER A 140 16.17 11.58 -10.25
CA SER A 140 16.21 10.12 -10.17
C SER A 140 15.31 9.56 -9.08
N MET A 141 14.99 8.28 -9.24
CA MET A 141 14.32 7.46 -8.24
C MET A 141 15.08 6.15 -8.08
N THR A 142 15.49 5.81 -6.86
CA THR A 142 16.07 4.50 -6.53
C THR A 142 15.10 3.71 -5.67
N SER A 143 14.78 2.50 -6.11
CA SER A 143 13.87 1.59 -5.43
C SER A 143 14.61 0.38 -4.91
N ARG A 144 14.47 0.08 -3.62
CA ARG A 144 14.84 -1.19 -3.00
C ARG A 144 13.57 -1.94 -2.63
N ALA A 145 13.35 -3.08 -3.27
CA ALA A 145 12.15 -3.89 -3.07
C ALA A 145 12.52 -5.26 -2.50
N VAL A 146 11.80 -5.69 -1.47
CA VAL A 146 11.85 -7.05 -0.92
C VAL A 146 10.55 -7.75 -1.28
N PHE A 147 10.67 -8.84 -2.03
CA PHE A 147 9.56 -9.71 -2.35
C PHE A 147 9.56 -10.94 -1.46
N GLN A 148 8.37 -11.49 -1.20
CA GLN A 148 8.19 -12.84 -0.69
C GLN A 148 7.38 -13.64 -1.70
N SER A 149 7.87 -14.81 -2.07
CA SER A 149 7.16 -15.65 -3.03
C SER A 149 6.02 -16.43 -2.37
N THR A 150 4.91 -16.57 -3.08
CA THR A 150 3.76 -17.40 -2.71
C THR A 150 3.65 -18.67 -3.58
N ALA A 151 4.50 -18.80 -4.58
CA ALA A 151 4.61 -19.98 -5.44
C ALA A 151 6.07 -20.30 -5.77
N ASP A 152 6.29 -21.47 -6.36
CA ASP A 152 7.63 -21.89 -6.74
C ASP A 152 8.03 -21.26 -8.08
N GLY A 153 9.33 -21.19 -8.35
CA GLY A 153 9.82 -20.82 -9.69
C GLY A 153 9.74 -19.34 -10.06
N GLN A 154 9.66 -18.41 -9.10
CA GLN A 154 9.62 -16.98 -9.42
C GLN A 154 11.01 -16.47 -9.77
N ASP A 155 11.13 -15.76 -10.88
CA ASP A 155 12.44 -15.31 -11.38
C ASP A 155 12.43 -13.86 -11.86
N ARG A 156 11.31 -13.13 -11.74
CA ARG A 156 11.20 -11.78 -12.27
C ARG A 156 10.11 -10.94 -11.62
N TRP A 157 10.26 -9.63 -11.76
CA TRP A 157 9.27 -8.62 -11.42
C TRP A 157 8.98 -7.71 -12.63
N LEU A 158 7.74 -7.25 -12.76
CA LEU A 158 7.33 -6.31 -13.79
C LEU A 158 7.30 -4.88 -13.22
N LEU A 159 8.20 -4.04 -13.73
CA LEU A 159 8.21 -2.61 -13.47
C LEU A 159 7.32 -1.92 -14.52
N VAL A 160 6.40 -1.08 -14.06
CA VAL A 160 5.68 -0.11 -14.89
C VAL A 160 5.95 1.27 -14.29
N TYR A 161 6.37 2.20 -15.13
CA TYR A 161 6.69 3.55 -14.74
C TYR A 161 5.96 4.53 -15.66
N ASP A 162 5.24 5.47 -15.05
CA ASP A 162 4.60 6.60 -15.71
C ASP A 162 5.53 7.80 -15.66
N HIS A 163 5.91 8.30 -16.84
CA HIS A 163 6.75 9.47 -17.00
C HIS A 163 5.96 10.68 -17.53
N GLY A 164 4.63 10.63 -17.57
CA GLY A 164 3.77 11.80 -17.79
C GLY A 164 4.01 12.56 -19.10
N GLY A 165 4.56 11.87 -20.12
CA GLY A 165 4.93 12.47 -21.41
C GLY A 165 6.33 13.10 -21.46
N ALA A 166 7.11 13.08 -20.38
CA ALA A 166 8.53 13.41 -20.42
C ALA A 166 9.34 12.35 -21.19
N ASP A 167 10.62 12.62 -21.46
CA ASP A 167 11.49 11.59 -22.04
C ASP A 167 11.60 10.37 -21.09
N PRO A 168 11.60 9.13 -21.62
CA PRO A 168 11.68 7.93 -20.80
C PRO A 168 12.94 7.91 -19.94
N PRO A 169 12.85 7.58 -18.64
CA PRO A 169 14.03 7.44 -17.80
C PRO A 169 14.91 6.28 -18.26
N ARG A 170 16.22 6.41 -18.01
CA ARG A 170 17.13 5.27 -18.11
C ARG A 170 17.00 4.38 -16.87
N LEU A 171 16.74 3.10 -17.09
CA LEU A 171 16.70 2.07 -16.05
C LEU A 171 18.09 1.46 -15.82
N HIS A 172 18.51 1.44 -14.55
CA HIS A 172 19.73 0.80 -14.08
C HIS A 172 19.38 -0.28 -13.07
N ALA A 173 19.71 -1.53 -13.37
CA ALA A 173 19.63 -2.62 -12.38
C ALA A 173 20.86 -2.52 -11.46
N LEU A 174 20.66 -2.46 -10.15
CA LEU A 174 21.74 -2.21 -9.18
C LEU A 174 22.12 -3.46 -8.39
N ARG A 175 21.12 -4.17 -7.83
CA ARG A 175 21.38 -5.33 -6.96
C ARG A 175 20.41 -6.45 -7.22
N ASN A 176 20.98 -7.66 -7.31
CA ASN A 176 20.29 -8.95 -7.39
C ASN A 176 19.21 -9.04 -8.50
N CYS A 177 19.31 -8.17 -9.50
CA CYS A 177 18.47 -8.20 -10.68
C CYS A 177 19.20 -7.68 -11.92
N GLN A 178 18.65 -8.00 -13.08
CA GLN A 178 19.06 -7.49 -14.37
C GLN A 178 17.83 -6.96 -15.11
N ALA A 179 18.01 -5.89 -15.90
CA ALA A 179 16.98 -5.45 -16.82
C ALA A 179 16.88 -6.44 -17.99
N GLY A 180 15.73 -7.08 -18.13
CA GLY A 180 15.37 -7.90 -19.28
C GLY A 180 14.83 -7.04 -20.42
N ARG A 181 13.68 -7.43 -20.97
CA ARG A 181 13.00 -6.63 -21.99
C ARG A 181 12.50 -5.33 -21.37
N VAL A 182 12.68 -4.23 -22.12
CA VAL A 182 12.17 -2.90 -21.78
C VAL A 182 11.39 -2.39 -22.99
N GLU A 183 10.16 -1.96 -22.76
CA GLU A 183 9.28 -1.41 -23.78
C GLU A 183 8.81 -0.03 -23.33
N VAL A 184 8.70 0.88 -24.29
CA VAL A 184 8.25 2.26 -24.05
C VAL A 184 7.02 2.53 -24.91
N ASP A 185 6.03 3.18 -24.33
CA ASP A 185 4.91 3.82 -25.02
C ASP A 185 5.06 5.34 -24.85
N VAL A 186 5.59 5.98 -25.91
CA VAL A 186 5.84 7.43 -25.90
C VAL A 186 4.53 8.22 -25.96
N GLU A 187 3.49 7.68 -26.59
CA GLU A 187 2.20 8.37 -26.75
C GLU A 187 1.52 8.57 -25.40
N HIS A 188 1.57 7.55 -24.54
CA HIS A 188 0.94 7.57 -23.22
C HIS A 188 1.92 7.83 -22.07
N GLY A 189 3.20 8.05 -22.36
CA GLY A 189 4.21 8.36 -21.36
C GLY A 189 4.53 7.18 -20.43
N LEU A 190 4.59 5.96 -20.95
CA LEU A 190 4.84 4.75 -20.14
C LEU A 190 6.12 4.03 -20.50
N THR A 191 6.74 3.46 -19.48
CA THR A 191 7.82 2.47 -19.62
C THR A 191 7.45 1.21 -18.85
N ALA A 192 7.59 0.05 -19.49
CA ALA A 192 7.52 -1.24 -18.84
C ALA A 192 8.87 -1.94 -18.95
N ALA A 193 9.31 -2.59 -17.87
CA ALA A 193 10.54 -3.37 -17.84
C ALA A 193 10.34 -4.67 -17.08
N VAL A 194 11.01 -5.73 -17.54
CA VAL A 194 11.15 -6.97 -16.76
C VAL A 194 12.44 -6.87 -15.96
N LEU A 195 12.36 -6.90 -14.63
CA LEU A 195 13.49 -7.05 -13.74
C LEU A 195 13.66 -8.52 -13.43
N ILE A 196 14.66 -9.16 -14.03
CA ILE A 196 14.96 -10.58 -13.86
C ILE A 196 15.82 -10.72 -12.60
N PHE A 197 15.44 -11.60 -11.68
CA PHE A 197 16.20 -11.91 -10.47
C PHE A 197 17.49 -12.66 -10.83
N ASP A 198 18.53 -12.49 -10.02
CA ASP A 198 19.80 -13.20 -10.19
C ASP A 198 19.69 -14.72 -9.91
N ARG A 199 18.62 -15.13 -9.20
CA ARG A 199 18.22 -16.51 -8.99
C ARG A 199 16.71 -16.65 -9.00
N THR A 200 16.26 -17.87 -9.26
CA THR A 200 14.88 -18.28 -9.01
C THR A 200 14.62 -18.40 -7.51
N ILE A 201 13.42 -18.03 -7.07
CA ILE A 201 12.95 -18.16 -5.69
C ILE A 201 11.67 -18.98 -5.61
N ASP A 202 11.58 -19.79 -4.56
CA ASP A 202 10.45 -20.67 -4.31
C ASP A 202 9.51 -20.16 -3.21
N ARG A 203 8.37 -20.84 -3.00
CA ARG A 203 7.36 -20.41 -2.03
C ARG A 203 7.97 -20.17 -0.64
N GLY A 204 7.68 -19.00 -0.08
CA GLY A 204 8.13 -18.58 1.25
C GLY A 204 9.50 -17.93 1.26
N GLU A 205 10.31 -18.11 0.21
CA GLU A 205 11.59 -17.41 0.07
C GLU A 205 11.38 -15.92 -0.15
N THR A 206 12.42 -15.14 0.18
CA THR A 206 12.47 -13.71 -0.06
C THR A 206 13.57 -13.36 -1.03
N HIS A 207 13.33 -12.29 -1.79
CA HIS A 207 14.32 -11.75 -2.72
C HIS A 207 14.34 -10.23 -2.64
N LEU A 208 15.53 -9.67 -2.44
CA LEU A 208 15.75 -8.23 -2.47
C LEU A 208 16.29 -7.85 -3.83
N ILE A 209 15.73 -6.83 -4.47
CA ILE A 209 16.30 -6.18 -5.64
C ILE A 209 16.49 -4.68 -5.39
N GLU A 210 17.39 -4.08 -6.17
CA GLU A 210 17.56 -2.63 -6.20
C GLU A 210 17.71 -2.16 -7.64
N TYR A 211 17.02 -1.08 -8.00
CA TYR A 211 17.11 -0.46 -9.33
C TYR A 211 16.94 1.05 -9.23
N THR A 212 17.46 1.78 -10.23
CA THR A 212 17.33 3.24 -10.33
C THR A 212 16.77 3.63 -11.68
N LEU A 213 15.88 4.62 -11.68
CA LEU A 213 15.43 5.36 -12.86
C LEU A 213 16.08 6.74 -12.83
N THR A 214 16.82 7.10 -13.89
CA THR A 214 17.44 8.43 -14.03
C THR A 214 16.81 9.18 -15.19
N ASN A 215 16.31 10.39 -14.94
CA ASN A 215 15.75 11.25 -15.97
C ASN A 215 16.84 12.07 -16.67
N GLY A 216 16.59 12.47 -17.92
CA GLY A 216 17.43 13.44 -18.63
C GLY A 216 17.25 14.86 -18.09
N GLY A 217 18.27 15.70 -18.20
CA GLY A 217 18.24 17.10 -17.76
C GLY A 217 19.64 17.71 -17.61
N PRO A 218 19.74 19.01 -17.24
CA PRO A 218 18.63 19.95 -17.03
C PRO A 218 18.02 20.50 -18.35
N PRO A 219 16.74 20.95 -18.36
CA PRO A 219 15.79 20.87 -17.26
C PRO A 219 15.34 19.41 -17.01
N TYR A 220 15.16 19.04 -15.75
CA TYR A 220 14.63 17.73 -15.37
C TYR A 220 13.08 17.71 -15.48
N PRO A 221 12.45 16.53 -15.64
CA PRO A 221 11.00 16.43 -15.72
C PRO A 221 10.29 17.01 -14.50
N GLU A 222 9.35 17.92 -14.73
CA GLU A 222 8.52 18.50 -13.68
C GLU A 222 7.66 17.40 -13.02
N CYS A 223 7.61 17.40 -11.70
CA CYS A 223 6.86 16.41 -10.91
C CYS A 223 5.63 17.01 -10.22
N ALA A 224 5.18 18.21 -10.65
CA ALA A 224 4.04 18.93 -10.06
C ALA A 224 4.11 19.03 -8.52
N ASN A 225 5.32 19.15 -7.98
CA ASN A 225 5.62 19.15 -6.55
C ASN A 225 5.08 17.94 -5.77
N THR A 226 5.06 16.76 -6.38
CA THR A 226 4.63 15.53 -5.72
C THR A 226 5.40 14.30 -6.20
N TYR A 227 5.60 13.34 -5.30
CA TYR A 227 6.04 12.00 -5.65
C TYR A 227 5.21 10.97 -4.89
N TYR A 228 4.76 9.91 -5.57
CA TYR A 228 3.90 8.89 -4.98
C TYR A 228 4.05 7.52 -5.62
N ARG A 229 3.52 6.51 -4.91
CA ARG A 229 3.26 5.16 -5.42
C ARG A 229 1.79 4.84 -5.36
N GLU A 230 1.27 4.27 -6.44
CA GLU A 230 -0.01 3.57 -6.44
C GLU A 230 0.23 2.08 -6.13
N PHE A 231 -0.37 1.62 -5.05
CA PHE A 231 -0.39 0.23 -4.65
C PHE A 231 -1.71 -0.41 -5.06
N ARG A 232 -1.67 -1.29 -6.07
CA ARG A 232 -2.83 -2.11 -6.45
C ARG A 232 -3.15 -3.21 -5.43
N ARG A 233 -2.22 -3.52 -4.54
CA ARG A 233 -2.30 -4.56 -3.51
C ARG A 233 -1.67 -4.06 -2.22
N PRO A 234 -2.04 -4.63 -1.05
CA PRO A 234 -1.42 -4.25 0.19
C PRO A 234 0.10 -4.50 0.20
N VAL A 235 0.86 -3.57 0.79
CA VAL A 235 2.30 -3.68 1.07
C VAL A 235 2.51 -3.66 2.59
N ARG A 236 3.45 -4.45 3.14
CA ARG A 236 3.67 -4.46 4.61
C ARG A 236 4.40 -3.23 5.09
N GLU A 237 5.37 -2.76 4.31
CA GLU A 237 6.12 -1.54 4.61
C GLU A 237 6.42 -0.79 3.32
N TYR A 238 6.09 0.49 3.30
CA TYR A 238 6.55 1.43 2.28
C TYR A 238 7.24 2.61 2.96
N LEU A 239 8.50 2.83 2.63
CA LEU A 239 9.25 4.02 2.99
C LEU A 239 9.47 4.86 1.73
N LEU A 240 9.02 6.11 1.77
CA LEU A 240 9.33 7.10 0.75
C LEU A 240 10.25 8.15 1.36
N GLU A 241 11.40 8.35 0.73
CA GLU A 241 12.36 9.40 1.05
C GLU A 241 12.50 10.34 -0.15
N ILE A 242 12.55 11.64 0.10
CA ILE A 242 12.82 12.65 -0.92
C ILE A 242 13.98 13.51 -0.44
N GLN A 243 15.00 13.62 -1.27
CA GLN A 243 16.11 14.54 -1.13
C GLN A 243 15.90 15.72 -2.05
N PHE A 244 15.88 16.93 -1.49
CA PHE A 244 15.83 18.17 -2.25
C PHE A 244 17.21 18.81 -2.34
N ASP A 245 17.59 19.29 -3.53
CA ASP A 245 18.70 20.23 -3.68
C ASP A 245 18.32 21.63 -3.17
N ALA A 246 17.08 22.05 -3.41
CA ALA A 246 16.49 23.29 -2.92
C ALA A 246 15.31 22.98 -1.98
N ALA A 247 15.47 23.27 -0.69
CA ALA A 247 14.48 22.89 0.32
C ALA A 247 13.14 23.62 0.13
N PRO A 248 12.00 22.91 0.06
CA PRO A 248 10.69 23.53 0.03
C PRO A 248 10.34 24.16 1.38
N GLY A 249 9.38 25.09 1.38
CA GLY A 249 8.89 25.73 2.60
C GLY A 249 7.96 24.83 3.41
N LEU A 250 7.19 23.97 2.72
CA LEU A 250 6.24 23.05 3.33
C LEU A 250 6.30 21.67 2.67
N CYS A 251 6.12 20.62 3.47
CA CYS A 251 6.01 19.24 3.02
C CYS A 251 4.91 18.53 3.80
N TRP A 252 4.21 17.61 3.16
CA TRP A 252 3.26 16.73 3.83
C TRP A 252 3.20 15.37 3.13
N GLN A 253 3.02 14.33 3.93
CA GLN A 253 2.61 13.04 3.40
C GLN A 253 1.11 13.06 3.11
N TYR A 254 0.69 12.28 2.13
CA TYR A 254 -0.72 11.97 1.91
C TYR A 254 -0.92 10.49 1.60
N ALA A 255 -2.08 9.98 1.99
CA ALA A 255 -2.50 8.61 1.79
C ALA A 255 -3.97 8.59 1.33
N ARG A 256 -4.22 8.12 0.11
CA ARG A 256 -5.55 8.00 -0.49
C ARG A 256 -5.90 6.53 -0.68
N THR A 257 -6.99 6.09 -0.06
CA THR A 257 -7.57 4.75 -0.19
C THR A 257 -9.07 4.88 -0.45
N ASP A 258 -9.76 3.78 -0.74
CA ASP A 258 -11.22 3.81 -0.90
C ASP A 258 -11.97 4.27 0.37
N ASP A 259 -11.38 4.04 1.55
CA ASP A 259 -12.01 4.30 2.85
C ASP A 259 -11.56 5.62 3.50
N ALA A 260 -10.41 6.19 3.10
CA ALA A 260 -9.78 7.32 3.77
C ALA A 260 -8.92 8.16 2.83
N ASP A 261 -8.88 9.46 3.11
CA ASP A 261 -7.95 10.44 2.54
C ASP A 261 -7.29 11.17 3.72
N GLU A 262 -6.02 10.88 3.94
CA GLU A 262 -5.25 11.36 5.09
C GLU A 262 -4.07 12.21 4.64
N LYS A 263 -3.81 13.29 5.37
CA LYS A 263 -2.69 14.20 5.12
C LYS A 263 -2.03 14.59 6.44
N ARG A 264 -0.71 14.63 6.46
CA ARG A 264 0.07 14.96 7.67
C ARG A 264 1.32 15.74 7.31
N ASP A 265 1.55 16.84 8.01
CA ASP A 265 2.73 17.68 7.82
C ASP A 265 4.02 16.90 8.14
N LEU A 266 5.04 17.16 7.34
CA LEU A 266 6.39 16.64 7.50
C LEU A 266 7.36 17.78 7.76
N GLN A 267 8.46 17.46 8.43
CA GLN A 267 9.55 18.39 8.67
C GLN A 267 10.77 17.91 7.89
N LEU A 268 11.46 18.85 7.24
CA LEU A 268 12.75 18.58 6.61
C LEU A 268 13.80 18.29 7.68
N ASP A 269 14.70 17.38 7.38
CA ASP A 269 15.91 17.19 8.17
C ASP A 269 16.97 18.27 7.84
N GLY A 270 18.07 18.28 8.60
CA GLY A 270 19.16 19.24 8.41
C GLY A 270 19.94 19.08 7.10
N THR A 271 19.62 18.07 6.29
CA THR A 271 20.25 17.79 4.99
C THR A 271 19.31 18.09 3.82
N GLY A 272 18.13 18.66 4.06
CA GLY A 272 17.14 18.93 3.00
C GLY A 272 16.38 17.69 2.54
N GLY A 273 16.38 16.63 3.37
CA GLY A 273 15.63 15.41 3.14
C GLY A 273 14.29 15.40 3.90
N VAL A 274 13.35 14.60 3.43
CA VAL A 274 12.10 14.29 4.12
C VAL A 274 11.74 12.83 3.87
N HIS A 275 11.04 12.20 4.81
CA HIS A 275 10.53 10.85 4.61
C HIS A 275 9.14 10.64 5.19
N ALA A 276 8.46 9.63 4.68
CA ALA A 276 7.17 9.15 5.17
C ALA A 276 7.10 7.62 5.12
N VAL A 277 6.42 7.03 6.10
CA VAL A 277 6.28 5.57 6.23
C VAL A 277 4.81 5.18 6.22
N ALA A 278 4.49 4.16 5.43
CA ALA A 278 3.20 3.49 5.43
C ALA A 278 3.38 2.02 5.85
N LEU A 279 2.60 1.58 6.85
CA LEU A 279 2.63 0.21 7.36
C LEU A 279 1.32 -0.52 7.03
N ASP A 280 1.44 -1.71 6.46
CA ASP A 280 0.32 -2.54 6.00
C ASP A 280 -0.69 -1.70 5.18
N PHE A 281 -0.16 -0.95 4.21
CA PHE A 281 -0.90 0.04 3.44
C PHE A 281 -1.47 -0.57 2.16
N GLY A 282 -2.63 -0.06 1.74
CA GLY A 282 -3.19 -0.30 0.41
C GLY A 282 -4.32 -1.34 0.36
N PRO A 283 -4.99 -1.48 -0.80
CA PRO A 283 -4.75 -0.74 -2.04
C PRO A 283 -4.99 0.78 -1.91
N GLY A 284 -4.23 1.60 -2.64
CA GLY A 284 -4.31 3.06 -2.56
C GLY A 284 -3.06 3.77 -3.06
N VAL A 285 -3.03 5.08 -2.93
CA VAL A 285 -1.90 5.96 -3.27
C VAL A 285 -1.26 6.49 -2.00
N PHE A 286 0.07 6.42 -1.90
CA PHE A 286 0.83 7.02 -0.81
C PHE A 286 1.97 7.87 -1.39
N GLY A 287 2.10 9.10 -0.90
CA GLY A 287 3.08 10.04 -1.45
C GLY A 287 3.43 11.19 -0.51
N ILE A 288 4.34 12.02 -1.00
CA ILE A 288 4.73 13.29 -0.38
C ILE A 288 4.54 14.39 -1.41
N GLU A 289 3.95 15.50 -0.98
CA GLU A 289 3.74 16.70 -1.78
C GLU A 289 4.36 17.89 -1.02
N TRP A 290 4.83 18.89 -1.76
CA TRP A 290 5.57 20.03 -1.21
C TRP A 290 5.22 21.36 -1.87
N ARG A 291 5.68 22.45 -1.27
CA ARG A 291 5.51 23.82 -1.78
C ARG A 291 6.65 24.75 -1.34
#